data_AF-A0A183J7S7-F1
#
_entry.id   AF-A0A183J7S7-F1
#
_cell.length_a   1.000
_cell.length_b   1.000
_cell.length_c   1.000
_cell.angle_alpha   90.00
_cell.angle_beta   90.00
_cell.angle_gamma   90.00
#
_symmetry.space_group_name_H-M   'P 1'
#
loop_
_entity.id
_entity.type
_entity.pdbx_description
1 polymer ?
#
loop_
_entity_poly.entity_id
_entity_poly.type
_entity_poly.pdbx_seq_one_letter_code
_entity_poly.pdbx_strand_id
1 'polypeptide(L)'
;MDRLYLESNNMLEDVNRSLSMLEVSKDSDVADRLSQRVHCLLEQILSNCDTLDTLAMKEPAPKRKHFKLATDQLRYDCTFVRKSLSQIQYKLQRQWLAEKERADLLSRPYKANESTTVYLDSAELNVNDSLKSSHRNLDLLISNGYNILGIFNQ
;
A
#
# COMPACT_ATOMS: atom_id res chain seq x y z
N MET A 1 -39.47 9.48 8.11
CA MET A 1 -38.37 10.04 7.30
C MET A 1 -37.19 10.38 8.19
N ASP A 2 -37.33 11.35 9.09
CA ASP A 2 -36.19 11.84 9.91
C ASP A 2 -35.57 10.77 10.82
N ARG A 3 -36.38 9.86 11.38
CA ARG A 3 -35.88 8.74 12.21
C ARG A 3 -34.98 7.77 11.42
N LEU A 4 -35.40 7.39 10.21
CA LEU A 4 -34.62 6.50 9.33
C LEU A 4 -33.32 7.19 8.87
N TYR A 5 -33.37 8.49 8.61
CA TYR A 5 -32.18 9.27 8.27
C TYR A 5 -31.18 9.36 9.43
N LEU A 6 -31.66 9.63 10.65
CA LEU A 6 -30.82 9.64 11.85
C LEU A 6 -30.20 8.25 12.12
N GLU A 7 -30.99 7.19 11.95
CA GLU A 7 -30.52 5.81 12.08
C GLU A 7 -29.43 5.48 11.06
N SER A 8 -29.61 5.83 9.78
CA SER A 8 -28.59 5.64 8.74
C SER A 8 -27.30 6.43 9.06
N ASN A 9 -27.40 7.65 9.60
CA ASN A 9 -26.22 8.41 10.02
C ASN A 9 -25.48 7.77 11.19
N ASN A 10 -26.20 7.27 12.20
CA ASN A 10 -25.58 6.54 13.30
C ASN A 10 -24.88 5.27 12.80
N MET A 11 -25.50 4.53 11.87
CA MET A 11 -24.87 3.38 11.23
C MET A 11 -23.61 3.77 10.45
N LEU A 12 -23.61 4.94 9.79
CA LEU A 12 -22.44 5.46 9.07
C LEU A 12 -21.28 5.83 10.03
N GLU A 13 -21.59 6.40 11.20
CA GLU A 13 -20.59 6.63 12.25
C GLU A 13 -20.00 5.31 12.76
N ASP A 14 -20.82 4.30 12.99
CA ASP A 14 -20.38 2.97 13.41
C ASP A 14 -19.51 2.29 12.34
N VAL A 15 -19.82 2.49 11.06
CA VAL A 15 -19.00 2.06 9.92
C VAL A 15 -17.64 2.75 9.94
N ASN A 16 -17.60 4.07 10.14
CA ASN A 16 -16.34 4.82 10.21
C ASN A 16 -15.48 4.38 11.41
N ARG A 17 -16.08 4.15 12.58
CA ARG A 17 -15.37 3.58 13.74
C ARG A 17 -14.81 2.19 13.43
N SER A 18 -15.60 1.35 12.74
CA SER A 18 -15.17 0.02 12.33
C SER A 18 -14.01 0.06 11.34
N LEU A 19 -14.00 1.04 10.41
CA LEU A 19 -12.86 1.29 9.53
C LEU A 19 -11.61 1.75 10.28
N SER A 20 -11.73 2.67 11.23
CA SER A 20 -10.59 3.10 12.04
C SER A 20 -10.00 1.95 12.86
N MET A 21 -10.85 1.05 13.39
CA MET A 21 -10.38 -0.16 14.07
C MET A 21 -9.70 -1.15 13.10
N LEU A 22 -10.21 -1.25 11.86
CA LEU A 22 -9.62 -2.09 10.82
C LEU A 22 -8.20 -1.65 10.47
N GLU A 23 -7.95 -0.33 10.36
CA GLU A 23 -6.62 0.22 10.08
C GLU A 23 -5.57 -0.10 11.14
N VAL A 24 -5.99 -0.25 12.40
CA VAL A 24 -5.10 -0.54 13.54
C VAL A 24 -4.94 -2.05 13.78
N SER A 25 -5.85 -2.87 13.24
CA SER A 25 -5.85 -4.31 13.46
C SER A 25 -4.63 -4.98 12.81
N LYS A 26 -3.93 -5.83 13.58
CA LYS A 26 -2.78 -6.61 13.10
C LYS A 26 -3.18 -8.03 12.70
N ASP A 27 -4.24 -8.55 13.30
CA ASP A 27 -4.71 -9.91 13.11
C ASP A 27 -5.59 -10.04 11.86
N SER A 28 -5.27 -10.99 10.99
CA SER A 28 -6.02 -11.22 9.75
C SER A 28 -7.48 -11.58 10.01
N ASP A 29 -7.75 -12.45 10.98
CA ASP A 29 -9.12 -12.88 11.27
C ASP A 29 -9.99 -11.75 11.83
N VAL A 30 -9.40 -10.84 12.61
CA VAL A 30 -10.11 -9.68 13.17
C VAL A 30 -10.44 -8.69 12.05
N ALA A 31 -9.47 -8.46 11.15
CA ALA A 31 -9.64 -7.59 10.00
C ALA A 31 -10.74 -8.09 9.04
N ASP A 32 -10.81 -9.40 8.80
CA ASP A 32 -11.84 -10.01 7.95
C ASP A 32 -13.24 -9.89 8.57
N ARG A 33 -13.37 -10.15 9.87
CA ARG A 33 -14.65 -9.98 10.59
C ARG A 33 -15.11 -8.52 10.59
N LEU A 34 -14.20 -7.57 10.83
CA LEU A 34 -14.50 -6.14 10.77
C LEU A 34 -14.92 -5.71 9.37
N SER A 35 -14.24 -6.22 8.34
CA SER A 35 -14.58 -5.95 6.94
C SER A 35 -15.98 -6.45 6.61
N GLN A 36 -16.32 -7.69 6.98
CA GLN A 36 -17.66 -8.25 6.79
C GLN A 36 -18.74 -7.43 7.52
N ARG A 37 -18.46 -7.01 8.76
CA ARG A 37 -19.37 -6.13 9.51
C ARG A 37 -19.61 -4.81 8.76
N VAL A 38 -18.56 -4.15 8.27
CA VAL A 38 -18.69 -2.91 7.50
C VAL A 38 -19.51 -3.13 6.24
N HIS A 39 -19.30 -4.24 5.52
CA HIS A 39 -20.12 -4.59 4.34
C HIS A 39 -21.60 -4.77 4.70
N CYS A 40 -21.92 -5.52 5.75
CA CYS A 40 -23.31 -5.71 6.18
C CYS A 40 -23.99 -4.39 6.58
N LEU A 41 -23.28 -3.51 7.30
CA LEU A 41 -23.82 -2.20 7.68
C LEU A 41 -24.04 -1.30 6.46
N LEU A 42 -23.13 -1.31 5.49
CA LEU A 42 -23.30 -0.55 4.24
C LEU A 42 -24.52 -1.02 3.44
N GLU A 43 -24.74 -2.33 3.33
CA GLU A 43 -25.92 -2.88 2.67
C GLU A 43 -27.22 -2.49 3.40
N GLN A 44 -27.22 -2.48 4.74
CA GLN A 44 -28.35 -1.98 5.52
C GLN A 44 -28.61 -0.50 5.27
N ILE A 45 -27.57 0.35 5.24
CA ILE A 45 -27.72 1.79 4.94
C ILE A 45 -28.27 1.98 3.52
N LEU A 46 -27.79 1.24 2.53
CA LEU A 46 -28.30 1.32 1.15
C LEU A 46 -29.76 0.88 1.06
N SER A 47 -30.14 -0.18 1.76
CA SER A 47 -31.54 -0.60 1.85
C SER A 47 -32.41 0.48 2.50
N ASN A 48 -31.94 1.11 3.58
CA ASN A 48 -32.62 2.24 4.21
C ASN A 48 -32.75 3.42 3.25
N CYS A 49 -31.72 3.73 2.45
CA CYS A 49 -31.78 4.75 1.40
C CYS A 49 -32.87 4.45 0.36
N ASP A 50 -33.01 3.20 -0.08
CA ASP A 50 -34.08 2.81 -1.02
C ASP A 50 -35.47 2.99 -0.39
N THR A 51 -35.63 2.65 0.89
CA THR A 51 -36.90 2.92 1.61
C THR A 51 -37.16 4.42 1.77
N LEU A 52 -36.14 5.23 2.05
CA LEU A 52 -36.25 6.69 2.13
C LEU A 52 -36.68 7.27 0.78
N ASP A 53 -36.13 6.79 -0.34
CA ASP A 53 -36.54 7.26 -1.68
C ASP A 53 -38.01 6.93 -1.98
N THR A 54 -38.48 5.72 -1.66
CA THR A 54 -39.90 5.36 -1.84
C THR A 54 -40.84 6.20 -0.98
N LEU A 55 -40.43 6.55 0.24
CA LEU A 55 -41.20 7.42 1.13
C LEU A 55 -41.14 8.89 0.68
N ALA A 56 -40.00 9.37 0.18
CA ALA A 56 -39.83 10.73 -0.33
C ALA A 56 -40.75 11.03 -1.52
N MET A 57 -41.08 10.03 -2.33
CA MET A 57 -42.06 10.18 -3.43
C MET A 57 -43.47 10.51 -2.96
N LYS A 58 -43.82 10.20 -1.69
CA LYS A 58 -45.14 10.45 -1.09
C LYS A 58 -45.26 11.85 -0.46
N GLU A 59 -44.16 12.60 -0.35
CA GLU A 59 -44.11 13.92 0.28
C GLU A 59 -44.33 15.07 -0.74
N PRO A 60 -44.75 16.26 -0.27
CA PRO A 60 -44.86 17.46 -1.11
C PRO A 60 -43.52 17.85 -1.74
N ALA A 61 -43.58 18.51 -2.91
CA ALA A 61 -42.42 18.88 -3.72
C ALA A 61 -41.21 19.48 -2.97
N PRO A 62 -41.35 20.40 -1.99
CA PRO A 62 -40.19 20.96 -1.28
C PRO A 62 -39.48 19.92 -0.39
N LYS A 63 -40.24 19.12 0.37
CA LYS A 63 -39.68 18.07 1.24
C LYS A 63 -39.05 16.94 0.43
N ARG A 64 -39.68 16.57 -0.69
CA ARG A 64 -39.15 15.55 -1.61
C ARG A 64 -37.76 15.91 -2.14
N LYS A 65 -37.52 17.18 -2.52
CA LYS A 65 -36.20 17.63 -2.99
C LYS A 65 -35.13 17.51 -1.90
N HIS A 66 -35.48 17.89 -0.66
CA HIS A 66 -34.58 17.77 0.48
C HIS A 66 -34.18 16.32 0.77
N PHE A 67 -35.16 15.42 0.87
CA PHE A 67 -34.87 14.01 1.14
C PHE A 67 -34.09 13.34 0.00
N LYS A 68 -34.36 13.70 -1.26
CA LYS A 68 -33.61 13.17 -2.39
C LYS A 68 -32.12 13.56 -2.33
N LEU A 69 -31.83 14.82 -2.04
CA LEU A 69 -30.45 15.27 -1.84
C LEU A 69 -29.77 14.54 -0.67
N ALA A 70 -30.50 14.34 0.44
CA ALA A 70 -29.99 13.63 1.60
C ALA A 70 -29.71 12.14 1.30
N THR A 71 -30.57 11.46 0.55
CA THR A 71 -30.34 10.08 0.09
C THR A 71 -29.15 9.99 -0.85
N ASP A 72 -29.03 10.93 -1.80
CA ASP A 72 -27.92 10.98 -2.75
C ASP A 72 -26.57 11.16 -2.02
N GLN A 73 -26.54 12.01 -0.99
CA GLN A 73 -25.37 12.19 -0.14
C GLN A 73 -24.99 10.90 0.61
N LEU A 74 -25.96 10.24 1.26
CA LEU A 74 -25.72 8.97 1.95
C LEU A 74 -25.20 7.88 1.01
N ARG A 75 -25.74 7.80 -0.21
CA ARG A 75 -25.26 6.87 -1.24
C ARG A 75 -23.83 7.18 -1.65
N TYR A 76 -23.50 8.45 -1.84
CA TYR A 76 -22.13 8.88 -2.12
C TYR A 76 -21.19 8.44 -1.00
N ASP A 77 -21.54 8.71 0.26
CA ASP A 77 -20.72 8.35 1.42
C ASP A 77 -20.52 6.83 1.52
N CYS A 78 -21.56 6.02 1.30
CA CYS A 78 -21.45 4.57 1.23
C CYS A 78 -20.46 4.10 0.14
N THR A 79 -20.50 4.71 -1.05
CA THR A 79 -19.55 4.36 -2.13
C THR A 79 -18.12 4.77 -1.78
N PHE A 80 -17.94 5.89 -1.09
CA PHE A 80 -16.64 6.37 -0.62
C PHE A 80 -16.06 5.43 0.43
N VAL A 81 -16.84 5.08 1.46
CA VAL A 81 -16.45 4.09 2.48
C VAL A 81 -16.06 2.77 1.84
N ARG A 82 -16.84 2.28 0.86
CA ARG A 82 -16.53 1.01 0.17
C ARG A 82 -15.17 1.05 -0.55
N LYS A 83 -14.82 2.19 -1.16
CA LYS A 83 -13.49 2.41 -1.75
C LYS A 83 -12.40 2.45 -0.69
N SER A 84 -12.64 3.16 0.42
CA SER A 84 -11.69 3.24 1.53
C SER A 84 -11.39 1.85 2.13
N LEU A 85 -12.42 1.05 2.37
CA LEU A 85 -12.30 -0.33 2.83
C LEU A 85 -11.40 -1.16 1.91
N SER A 86 -11.63 -1.10 0.59
CA SER A 86 -10.82 -1.83 -0.38
C SER A 86 -9.34 -1.41 -0.35
N GLN A 87 -9.06 -0.10 -0.18
CA GLN A 87 -7.71 0.41 -0.05
C GLN A 87 -7.03 -0.07 1.23
N ILE A 88 -7.75 -0.09 2.35
CA ILE A 88 -7.22 -0.57 3.64
C ILE A 88 -6.91 -2.06 3.57
N GLN A 89 -7.84 -2.88 3.05
CA GLN A 89 -7.62 -4.31 2.86
C GLN A 89 -6.40 -4.60 1.97
N TYR A 90 -6.25 -3.85 0.88
CA TYR A 90 -5.09 -3.97 0.00
C TYR A 90 -3.77 -3.68 0.71
N LYS A 91 -3.74 -2.63 1.55
CA LYS A 91 -2.57 -2.28 2.35
C LYS A 91 -2.24 -3.37 3.37
N LEU A 92 -3.23 -3.87 4.10
CA LEU A 92 -3.06 -4.95 5.09
C LEU A 92 -2.55 -6.23 4.43
N GLN A 93 -3.15 -6.64 3.30
CA GLN A 93 -2.73 -7.82 2.55
C GLN A 93 -1.27 -7.71 2.09
N ARG A 94 -0.85 -6.53 1.59
CA ARG A 94 0.56 -6.29 1.24
C ARG A 94 1.48 -6.38 2.45
N GLN A 95 1.07 -5.85 3.60
CA GLN A 95 1.85 -5.93 4.84
C GLN A 95 2.00 -7.38 5.31
N TRP A 96 0.92 -8.16 5.33
CA TRP A 96 0.97 -9.57 5.72
C TRP A 96 1.81 -10.41 4.76
N LEU A 97 1.73 -10.14 3.46
CA LEU A 97 2.56 -10.84 2.47
C LEU A 97 4.05 -10.52 2.67
N ALA A 98 4.39 -9.25 2.92
CA ALA A 98 5.77 -8.85 3.22
C ALA A 98 6.29 -9.45 4.53
N GLU A 99 5.46 -9.50 5.59
CA GLU A 99 5.84 -10.11 6.87
C GLU A 99 6.04 -11.62 6.72
N LYS A 100 5.16 -12.29 5.97
CA LYS A 100 5.30 -13.71 5.64
C LYS A 100 6.58 -13.99 4.86
N GLU A 101 6.85 -13.22 3.81
CA GLU A 101 8.09 -13.36 3.01
C GLU A 101 9.33 -13.15 3.88
N ARG A 102 9.31 -12.14 4.75
CA ARG A 102 10.37 -11.88 5.72
C ARG A 102 10.57 -13.07 6.67
N ALA A 103 9.48 -13.62 7.22
CA ALA A 103 9.53 -14.77 8.11
C ALA A 103 10.07 -16.02 7.40
N ASP A 104 9.64 -16.26 6.15
CA ASP A 104 10.11 -17.38 5.33
C ASP A 104 11.63 -17.26 5.07
N LEU A 105 12.12 -16.06 4.72
CA LEU A 105 13.55 -15.79 4.53
C LEU A 105 14.37 -15.99 5.83
N LEU A 106 13.84 -15.57 6.98
CA LEU A 106 14.50 -15.75 8.28
C LEU A 106 14.48 -17.20 8.77
N SER A 107 13.42 -17.95 8.46
CA SER A 107 13.28 -19.36 8.84
C SER A 107 14.18 -20.30 8.02
N ARG A 108 14.58 -19.86 6.82
CA ARG A 108 15.41 -20.66 5.92
C ARG A 108 16.81 -20.81 6.52
N PRO A 109 17.26 -22.03 6.87
CA PRO A 109 18.63 -22.22 7.31
C PRO A 109 19.58 -21.80 6.18
N TYR A 110 20.70 -21.17 6.54
CA TYR A 110 21.73 -20.77 5.59
C TYR A 110 22.19 -22.00 4.79
N LYS A 111 21.75 -22.08 3.53
CA LYS A 111 22.39 -22.90 2.51
C LYS A 111 23.39 -22.00 1.82
N ALA A 112 24.67 -22.36 1.84
CA ALA A 112 25.61 -21.78 0.90
C ALA A 112 25.00 -21.94 -0.50
N ASN A 113 24.79 -20.83 -1.20
CA ASN A 113 24.25 -20.86 -2.56
C ASN A 113 25.09 -21.86 -3.35
N GLU A 114 24.46 -22.88 -3.94
CA GLU A 114 25.13 -23.79 -4.88
C GLU A 114 25.54 -22.93 -6.07
N SER A 115 26.76 -22.38 -6.01
CA SER A 115 27.29 -21.38 -6.94
C SER A 115 26.48 -20.06 -6.96
N THR A 116 26.82 -19.10 -6.10
CA THR A 116 26.66 -17.69 -6.47
C THR A 116 27.70 -17.35 -7.54
N THR A 117 27.57 -17.88 -8.75
CA THR A 117 28.24 -17.29 -9.90
C THR A 117 27.45 -16.04 -10.23
N VAL A 118 27.94 -14.89 -9.77
CA VAL A 118 27.56 -13.63 -10.41
C VAL A 118 27.99 -13.79 -11.86
N TYR A 119 27.02 -13.88 -12.78
CA TYR A 119 27.30 -13.86 -14.22
C TYR A 119 27.84 -12.45 -14.54
N LEU A 120 29.13 -12.25 -14.31
CA LEU A 120 29.87 -11.14 -14.85
C LEU A 120 29.98 -11.39 -16.34
N ASP A 121 29.47 -10.47 -17.15
CA ASP A 121 29.68 -10.59 -18.59
C ASP A 121 31.19 -10.52 -18.86
N SER A 122 31.65 -11.32 -19.81
CA SER A 122 33.02 -11.31 -20.32
C SER A 122 33.53 -9.90 -20.64
N ALA A 123 32.63 -9.00 -21.07
CA ALA A 123 32.93 -7.58 -21.27
C ALA A 123 33.32 -6.84 -19.97
N GLU A 124 32.63 -7.09 -18.86
CA GLU A 124 32.89 -6.45 -17.57
C GLU A 124 34.22 -6.91 -16.97
N LEU A 125 34.57 -8.20 -17.14
CA LEU A 125 35.88 -8.74 -16.75
C LEU A 125 37.03 -8.11 -17.56
N ASN A 126 36.87 -8.00 -18.88
CA ASN A 126 37.87 -7.37 -19.75
C ASN A 126 38.09 -5.89 -19.39
N VAL A 127 37.04 -5.16 -19.04
CA VAL A 127 37.16 -3.78 -18.57
C VAL A 127 37.91 -3.71 -17.24
N ASN A 128 37.64 -4.63 -16.30
CA ASN A 128 38.36 -4.68 -15.03
C ASN A 128 39.87 -4.90 -15.22
N ASP A 129 40.25 -5.85 -16.09
CA ASP A 129 41.65 -6.14 -16.39
C ASP A 129 42.33 -4.98 -17.12
N SER A 130 41.62 -4.33 -18.05
CA SER A 130 42.07 -3.10 -18.71
C SER A 130 42.32 -1.98 -17.70
N LEU A 131 41.40 -1.74 -16.77
CA LEU A 131 41.56 -0.73 -15.71
C LEU A 131 42.75 -1.02 -14.79
N LYS A 132 42.96 -2.29 -14.39
CA LYS A 132 44.12 -2.70 -13.60
C LYS A 132 45.43 -2.49 -14.32
N SER A 133 45.50 -2.85 -15.61
CA SER A 133 46.71 -2.65 -16.42
C SER A 133 47.00 -1.16 -16.61
N SER A 134 45.98 -0.34 -16.85
CA SER A 134 46.08 1.11 -16.94
C SER A 134 46.60 1.71 -15.63
N HIS A 135 46.06 1.30 -14.48
CA HIS A 135 46.52 1.76 -13.17
C HIS A 135 48.01 1.43 -12.95
N ARG A 136 48.43 0.20 -13.25
CA ARG A 136 49.84 -0.20 -13.13
C ARG A 136 50.76 0.60 -14.05
N ASN A 137 50.32 0.88 -15.28
CA ASN A 137 51.09 1.68 -16.23
C ASN A 137 51.20 3.14 -15.77
N LEU A 138 50.15 3.69 -15.18
CA LEU A 138 50.18 5.01 -14.56
C LEU A 138 51.12 5.04 -13.35
N ASP A 139 51.09 4.03 -12.49
CA ASP A 139 52.01 3.91 -11.36
C ASP A 139 53.47 3.84 -11.83
N LEU A 140 53.75 3.10 -12.90
CA LEU A 140 55.07 3.05 -13.51
C LEU A 140 55.48 4.42 -14.10
N LEU A 141 54.55 5.13 -14.75
CA LEU A 141 54.82 6.47 -15.27
C LEU A 141 55.09 7.46 -14.14
N ILE A 142 54.30 7.44 -13.07
CA ILE A 142 54.47 8.29 -11.88
C ILE A 142 55.80 7.95 -11.19
N SER A 143 56.10 6.67 -11.00
CA SER A 143 57.38 6.22 -10.42
C SER A 143 58.57 6.65 -11.28
N ASN A 144 58.48 6.51 -12.59
CA ASN A 144 59.54 6.96 -13.50
C ASN A 144 59.66 8.49 -13.51
N GLY A 145 58.54 9.21 -13.44
CA GLY A 145 58.53 10.66 -13.26
C GLY A 145 59.21 11.09 -11.97
N TYR A 146 58.94 10.38 -10.86
CA TYR A 146 59.62 10.61 -9.58
C TYR A 146 61.12 10.37 -9.67
N ASN A 147 61.54 9.29 -10.33
CA ASN A 147 62.96 8.98 -10.54
C ASN A 147 63.64 10.05 -11.40
N ILE A 148 63.02 10.48 -12.51
CA ILE A 148 63.58 11.53 -13.38
C ILE A 148 63.68 12.86 -12.65
N LEU A 149 62.64 13.29 -11.94
CA LEU A 149 62.65 14.54 -11.18
C LEU A 149 63.55 14.50 -9.94
N GLY A 150 63.74 13.32 -9.34
CA GLY A 150 64.70 13.09 -8.26
C GLY A 150 66.16 13.20 -8.74
N ILE A 151 66.45 12.78 -9.97
CA ILE A 151 67.77 12.92 -10.61
C ILE A 151 68.11 14.40 -10.88
N PHE A 152 67.12 15.27 -11.14
CA PHE A 152 67.34 16.71 -11.35
C PHE A 152 67.49 17.55 -10.07
N ASN A 153 67.29 16.95 -8.88
CA ASN A 153 67.45 17.61 -7.58
C ASN A 153 68.74 17.21 -6.83
N GLN A 154 69.72 16.65 -7.55
CA GLN A 154 71.11 16.43 -7.11
C GLN A 154 72.06 17.28 -7.95
#